data_AF-A0A3N4KCH7-F1
#
_entry.id   AF-A0A3N4KCH7-F1
#
_cell.length_a   1.000
_cell.length_b   1.000
_cell.length_c   1.000
_cell.angle_alpha   90.00
_cell.angle_beta   90.00
_cell.angle_gamma   90.00
#
_symmetry.space_group_name_H-M   'P 1'
#
loop_
_entity.id
_entity.type
_entity.pdbx_description
1 polymer ?
#
loop_
_entity_poly.entity_id
_entity_poly.type
_entity_poly.pdbx_seq_one_letter_code
_entity_poly.pdbx_strand_id
1 'polypeptide(L)'
;MEAPYGYTATGRIRKKPIKGTVPLAAPVNNPQLQVESEKPEKFIRCPVTTCNKDFQHRKDPHKAVWQHLLHHANSYVGDPDHKTAYSAIKEKRKAEAGDKKTREKRNSARWRARNARKAKRSSAMGTAKRKFEIQLRRAGEFTEAALKKLVDDKMAEWDLNN
;
A
#
# COMPACT_ATOMS: atom_id res chain seq x y z
N MET A 1 -32.86 -27.53 -33.75
CA MET A 1 -31.41 -27.49 -33.45
C MET A 1 -30.87 -26.21 -34.04
N GLU A 2 -30.53 -25.21 -33.23
CA GLU A 2 -29.78 -24.03 -33.68
C GLU A 2 -29.19 -23.32 -32.44
N ALA A 3 -27.85 -23.23 -32.38
CA ALA A 3 -27.11 -22.71 -31.22
C ALA A 3 -27.08 -21.17 -31.22
N PRO A 4 -27.29 -20.49 -30.08
CA PRO A 4 -27.53 -19.03 -30.06
C PRO A 4 -26.24 -18.20 -29.93
N TYR A 5 -25.14 -18.61 -30.58
CA TYR A 5 -23.86 -17.91 -30.42
C TYR A 5 -23.17 -17.68 -31.76
N GLY A 6 -23.32 -16.46 -32.30
CA GLY A 6 -22.47 -15.95 -33.38
C GLY A 6 -21.05 -15.69 -32.87
N TYR A 7 -20.11 -16.53 -33.31
CA TYR A 7 -18.67 -16.26 -33.19
C TYR A 7 -18.23 -15.33 -34.33
N THR A 8 -17.49 -14.27 -34.01
CA THR A 8 -16.70 -13.52 -35.00
C THR A 8 -15.22 -13.79 -34.74
N ALA A 9 -14.42 -13.86 -35.80
CA ALA A 9 -13.03 -14.34 -35.81
C ALA A 9 -12.00 -13.50 -35.01
N THR A 10 -12.45 -12.51 -34.22
CA THR A 10 -11.64 -11.75 -33.27
C THR A 10 -12.46 -11.59 -31.99
N GLY A 11 -12.32 -12.51 -31.03
CA GLY A 11 -13.24 -12.70 -29.89
C GLY A 11 -13.39 -11.51 -28.92
N ARG A 12 -14.09 -10.45 -29.34
CA ARG A 12 -14.48 -9.32 -28.49
C ARG A 12 -15.99 -9.11 -28.54
N ILE A 13 -16.67 -9.54 -27.48
CA ILE A 13 -18.10 -9.33 -27.28
C ILE A 13 -18.33 -7.85 -26.94
N ARG A 14 -18.92 -7.08 -27.87
CA ARG A 14 -19.43 -5.73 -27.58
C ARG A 14 -20.80 -5.86 -26.93
N LYS A 15 -20.94 -5.44 -25.66
CA LYS A 15 -22.26 -5.25 -25.04
C LYS A 15 -22.94 -4.05 -25.72
N LYS A 16 -24.14 -4.25 -26.26
CA LYS A 16 -24.98 -3.15 -26.79
C LYS A 16 -25.41 -2.24 -25.63
N PRO A 17 -25.52 -0.91 -25.84
CA PRO A 17 -26.03 0.00 -24.82
C PRO A 17 -27.54 -0.21 -24.64
N ILE A 18 -27.97 -0.30 -23.39
CA ILE A 18 -29.38 -0.38 -23.00
C ILE A 18 -29.96 1.04 -23.11
N LYS A 19 -30.97 1.24 -23.96
CA LYS A 19 -31.74 2.49 -24.03
C LYS A 19 -32.61 2.60 -22.78
N GLY A 20 -32.36 3.61 -21.96
CA GLY A 20 -33.21 3.95 -20.81
C GLY A 20 -32.42 4.26 -19.54
N THR A 21 -31.61 5.33 -19.56
CA THR A 21 -30.98 5.87 -18.35
C THR A 21 -31.54 7.26 -18.08
N VAL A 22 -32.29 7.34 -16.98
CA VAL A 22 -32.55 8.56 -16.19
C VAL A 22 -31.24 9.32 -15.98
N PRO A 23 -31.21 10.66 -16.09
CA PRO A 23 -29.97 11.42 -15.89
C PRO A 23 -29.59 11.36 -14.41
N LEU A 24 -28.69 10.44 -14.07
CA LEU A 24 -28.02 10.44 -12.79
C LEU A 24 -26.99 11.58 -12.80
N ALA A 25 -27.06 12.40 -11.76
CA ALA A 25 -26.28 13.60 -11.53
C ALA A 25 -24.82 13.51 -12.02
N ALA A 26 -24.37 14.62 -12.59
CA ALA A 26 -23.01 14.83 -13.05
C ALA A 26 -21.98 14.30 -12.03
N PRO A 27 -20.89 13.66 -12.50
CA PRO A 27 -19.83 13.25 -11.60
C PRO A 27 -19.30 14.51 -10.91
N VAL A 28 -19.47 14.55 -9.58
CA VAL A 28 -18.80 15.49 -8.70
C VAL A 28 -17.33 15.44 -9.07
N ASN A 29 -16.88 16.54 -9.66
CA ASN A 29 -15.51 16.81 -9.99
C ASN A 29 -14.75 16.78 -8.67
N ASN A 30 -14.27 15.61 -8.27
CA ASN A 30 -13.37 15.47 -7.14
C ASN A 30 -12.13 16.25 -7.58
N PRO A 31 -11.78 17.38 -6.94
CA PRO A 31 -10.47 17.95 -7.16
C PRO A 31 -9.52 16.92 -6.60
N GLN A 32 -9.00 16.10 -7.50
CA GLN A 32 -7.84 15.28 -7.30
C GLN A 32 -6.82 16.26 -6.76
N LEU A 33 -6.61 16.22 -5.45
CA LEU A 33 -5.56 16.96 -4.78
C LEU A 33 -4.30 16.60 -5.56
N GLN A 34 -3.94 17.46 -6.50
CA GLN A 34 -2.61 17.53 -7.06
C GLN A 34 -1.80 18.04 -5.88
N VAL A 35 -1.48 17.13 -4.97
CA VAL A 35 -0.21 17.22 -4.27
C VAL A 35 0.78 17.10 -5.41
N GLU A 36 1.13 18.25 -5.99
CA GLU A 36 2.39 18.41 -6.70
C GLU A 36 3.43 17.95 -5.69
N SER A 37 3.74 16.65 -5.71
CA SER A 37 4.91 16.15 -5.05
C SER A 37 6.04 16.83 -5.78
N GLU A 38 6.57 17.89 -5.18
CA GLU A 38 7.83 18.51 -5.57
C GLU A 38 8.76 17.35 -5.91
N LYS A 39 9.14 17.26 -7.19
CA LYS A 39 10.01 16.16 -7.65
C LYS A 39 11.22 16.22 -6.72
N PRO A 40 11.54 15.13 -5.99
CA PRO A 40 12.60 15.17 -4.99
C PRO A 40 13.85 15.71 -5.68
N GLU A 41 14.39 16.79 -5.11
CA GLU A 41 15.58 17.46 -5.60
C GLU A 41 16.62 16.40 -5.92
N LYS A 42 17.01 16.29 -7.20
CA LYS A 42 17.85 15.19 -7.66
C LYS A 42 19.26 15.42 -7.11
N PHE A 43 19.56 14.88 -5.92
CA PHE A 43 20.91 14.84 -5.39
C PHE A 43 21.75 13.91 -6.27
N ILE A 44 22.41 14.50 -7.26
CA ILE A 44 23.32 13.82 -8.20
C ILE A 44 24.76 13.91 -7.68
N ARG A 45 25.06 14.91 -6.86
CA ARG A 45 26.38 15.20 -6.28
C ARG A 45 26.37 15.04 -4.76
N CYS A 46 27.53 14.77 -4.17
CA CYS A 46 27.71 14.87 -2.73
C CYS A 46 27.46 16.33 -2.29
N PRO A 47 26.63 16.59 -1.26
CA PRO A 47 26.37 17.94 -0.76
C PRO A 47 27.55 18.55 0.00
N VAL A 48 28.59 17.77 0.32
CA VAL A 48 29.80 18.25 0.98
C VAL A 48 30.72 18.90 -0.05
N THR A 49 30.97 20.20 0.10
CA THR A 49 31.74 21.04 -0.83
C THR A 49 33.20 20.61 -0.98
N THR A 50 33.76 19.94 0.03
CA THR A 50 35.13 19.39 -0.01
C THR A 50 35.21 18.06 -0.76
N CYS A 51 34.11 17.33 -0.91
CA CYS A 51 34.11 15.98 -1.47
C CYS A 51 33.92 15.96 -2.99
N ASN A 52 33.08 16.86 -3.54
CA ASN A 52 32.81 17.05 -4.98
C ASN A 52 32.61 15.75 -5.80
N LYS A 53 32.17 14.65 -5.18
CA LYS A 53 31.90 13.38 -5.86
C LYS A 53 30.56 13.42 -6.58
N ASP A 54 30.59 13.06 -7.86
CA ASP A 54 29.44 13.01 -8.74
C ASP A 54 28.99 11.57 -8.99
N PHE A 55 27.68 11.33 -8.84
CA PHE A 55 27.06 10.01 -8.98
C PHE A 55 26.13 9.91 -10.19
N GLN A 56 26.24 10.83 -11.15
CA GLN A 56 25.38 10.87 -12.35
C GLN A 56 25.45 9.59 -13.19
N HIS A 57 26.61 8.92 -13.20
CA HIS A 57 26.84 7.68 -13.93
C HIS A 57 26.18 6.45 -13.29
N ARG A 58 25.68 6.55 -12.05
CA ARG A 58 25.02 5.43 -11.35
C ARG A 58 23.56 5.33 -11.78
N LYS A 59 23.03 4.10 -11.84
CA LYS A 59 21.62 3.82 -12.14
C LYS A 59 20.65 4.54 -11.20
N ASP A 60 21.01 4.64 -9.92
CA ASP A 60 20.27 5.39 -8.89
C ASP A 60 21.20 6.42 -8.20
N PRO A 61 21.37 7.63 -8.76
CA PRO A 61 22.30 8.64 -8.22
C PRO A 61 22.00 9.01 -6.76
N HIS A 62 20.72 9.19 -6.43
CA HIS A 62 20.27 9.54 -5.08
C HIS A 62 20.58 8.45 -4.03
N LYS A 63 20.51 7.18 -4.42
CA LYS A 63 20.88 6.06 -3.54
C LYS A 63 22.39 6.01 -3.35
N ALA A 64 23.16 6.29 -4.39
CA ALA A 64 24.61 6.32 -4.35
C ALA A 64 25.15 7.47 -3.47
N VAL A 65 24.61 8.68 -3.59
CA VAL A 65 24.92 9.82 -2.70
C VAL A 65 24.66 9.43 -1.25
N TRP A 66 23.51 8.80 -0.97
CA TRP A 66 23.17 8.37 0.39
C TRP A 66 24.12 7.32 0.96
N GLN A 67 24.48 6.30 0.17
CA GLN A 67 25.44 5.28 0.60
C GLN A 67 26.82 5.88 0.84
N HIS A 68 27.25 6.81 0.00
CA HIS A 68 28.50 7.54 0.17
C HIS A 68 28.50 8.36 1.47
N LEU A 69 27.49 9.19 1.71
CA LEU A 69 27.35 9.95 2.95
C LEU A 69 27.31 9.04 4.18
N LEU A 70 26.58 7.93 4.10
CA LEU A 70 26.50 6.95 5.20
C LEU A 70 27.86 6.32 5.51
N HIS A 71 28.63 5.97 4.47
CA HIS A 71 29.96 5.38 4.64
C HIS A 71 30.90 6.36 5.37
N HIS A 72 30.94 7.62 4.93
CA HIS A 72 31.79 8.63 5.59
C HIS A 72 31.27 8.99 6.99
N ALA A 73 29.96 9.08 7.20
CA ALA A 73 29.37 9.39 8.51
C ALA A 73 29.59 8.29 9.56
N ASN A 74 29.71 7.02 9.14
CA ASN A 74 29.94 5.87 10.03
C ASN A 74 31.41 5.43 10.09
N SER A 75 32.29 6.04 9.31
CA SER A 75 33.71 5.70 9.32
C SER A 75 34.39 6.22 10.60
N TYR A 76 35.40 5.50 11.07
CA TYR A 76 36.14 5.83 12.30
C TYR A 76 36.90 7.16 12.19
N VAL A 77 37.31 7.53 10.96
CA VAL A 77 37.91 8.82 10.58
C VAL A 77 36.87 9.66 9.85
N GLY A 78 35.63 9.66 10.34
CA GLY A 78 34.51 10.29 9.65
C GLY A 78 34.62 11.81 9.66
N ASP A 79 34.63 12.40 8.46
CA ASP A 79 34.57 13.86 8.30
C ASP A 79 33.28 14.40 8.94
N PRO A 80 33.38 15.41 9.83
CA PRO A 80 32.22 16.00 10.49
C PRO A 80 31.21 16.56 9.49
N ASP A 81 31.69 17.09 8.35
CA ASP A 81 30.85 17.64 7.29
C ASP A 81 29.98 16.59 6.59
N HIS A 82 30.50 15.37 6.40
CA HIS A 82 29.71 14.27 5.85
C HIS A 82 28.64 13.78 6.85
N LYS A 83 28.93 13.87 8.14
CA LYS A 83 27.98 13.52 9.22
C LYS A 83 26.84 14.54 9.32
N THR A 84 27.12 15.84 9.21
CA THR A 84 26.10 16.90 9.22
C THR A 84 25.24 16.86 7.95
N ALA A 85 25.85 16.65 6.79
CA ALA A 85 25.12 16.48 5.54
C ALA A 85 24.22 15.23 5.58
N TYR A 86 24.71 14.13 6.14
CA TYR A 86 23.94 12.90 6.32
C TYR A 86 22.73 13.12 7.25
N SER A 87 22.92 13.79 8.41
CA SER A 87 21.82 14.05 9.34
C SER A 87 20.77 15.00 8.75
N ALA A 88 21.18 16.03 8.03
CA ALA A 88 20.26 16.95 7.36
C ALA A 88 19.37 16.23 6.33
N ILE A 89 19.95 15.38 5.47
CA ILE A 89 19.17 14.60 4.49
C ILE A 89 18.31 13.55 5.20
N LYS A 90 18.79 12.95 6.30
CA LYS A 90 18.01 12.01 7.11
C LYS A 90 16.74 12.65 7.66
N GLU A 91 16.83 13.86 8.18
CA GLU A 91 15.67 14.58 8.72
C GLU A 91 14.72 15.05 7.60
N LYS A 92 15.24 15.55 6.46
CA LYS A 92 14.41 15.84 5.27
C LYS A 92 13.62 14.61 4.81
N ARG A 93 14.27 13.45 4.72
CA ARG A 93 13.61 12.19 4.35
C ARG A 93 12.58 11.71 5.37
N LYS A 94 12.77 11.99 6.67
CA LYS A 94 11.76 11.72 7.69
C LYS A 94 10.55 12.63 7.52
N ALA A 95 10.77 13.91 7.21
CA ALA A 95 9.69 14.87 6.95
C ALA A 95 8.89 14.48 5.68
N GLU A 96 9.57 14.13 4.59
CA GLU A 96 8.94 13.67 3.34
C GLU A 96 8.20 12.33 3.47
N ALA A 97 8.60 11.48 4.42
CA ALA A 97 7.93 10.19 4.65
C ALA A 97 6.47 10.34 5.13
N GLY A 98 6.05 11.56 5.48
CA GLY A 98 4.71 11.90 5.96
C GLY A 98 4.41 11.35 7.35
N ASP A 99 3.26 11.70 7.89
CA ASP A 99 2.78 11.16 9.17
C ASP A 99 2.75 9.62 9.10
N LYS A 100 3.43 8.98 10.06
CA LYS A 100 3.54 7.52 10.21
C LYS A 100 2.19 6.83 10.00
N LYS A 101 1.12 7.40 10.55
CA LYS A 101 -0.24 6.88 10.43
C LYS A 101 -0.73 6.82 8.99
N THR A 102 -0.46 7.87 8.21
CA THR A 102 -0.85 7.93 6.79
C THR A 102 -0.08 6.92 5.95
N ARG A 103 1.21 6.73 6.24
CA ARG A 103 2.06 5.74 5.58
C ARG A 103 1.59 4.31 5.83
N GLU A 104 1.29 3.97 7.08
CA GLU A 104 0.75 2.66 7.45
C GLU A 104 -0.60 2.40 6.78
N LYS A 105 -1.49 3.40 6.73
CA LYS A 105 -2.78 3.30 6.02
C LYS A 105 -2.58 3.00 4.53
N ARG A 106 -1.66 3.71 3.84
CA ARG A 106 -1.35 3.45 2.42
C ARG A 106 -0.74 2.06 2.21
N ASN A 107 0.17 1.63 3.08
CA ASN A 107 0.78 0.30 2.98
C ASN A 107 -0.27 -0.80 3.19
N SER A 108 -1.10 -0.66 4.22
CA SER A 108 -2.22 -1.56 4.50
C SER A 108 -3.20 -1.63 3.33
N ALA A 109 -3.55 -0.50 2.70
CA ALA A 109 -4.39 -0.47 1.50
C ALA A 109 -3.74 -1.19 0.31
N ARG A 110 -2.44 -0.94 0.05
CA ARG A 110 -1.68 -1.65 -1.01
C ARG A 110 -1.61 -3.15 -0.75
N TRP A 111 -1.40 -3.56 0.50
CA TRP A 111 -1.38 -4.96 0.87
C TRP A 111 -2.74 -5.62 0.63
N ARG A 112 -3.85 -4.96 1.03
CA ARG A 112 -5.21 -5.46 0.78
C ARG A 112 -5.51 -5.57 -0.72
N ALA A 113 -5.09 -4.59 -1.51
CA ALA A 113 -5.28 -4.61 -2.96
C ALA A 113 -4.52 -5.77 -3.64
N ARG A 114 -3.28 -6.04 -3.21
CA ARG A 114 -2.48 -7.17 -3.74
C ARG A 114 -2.96 -8.53 -3.24
N ASN A 115 -3.53 -8.59 -2.04
CA ASN A 115 -3.94 -9.82 -1.37
C ASN A 115 -5.45 -9.86 -1.14
N ALA A 116 -6.24 -9.60 -2.19
CA ALA A 116 -7.69 -9.43 -2.08
C ALA A 116 -8.39 -10.59 -1.35
N ARG A 117 -8.05 -11.85 -1.66
CA ARG A 117 -8.61 -13.03 -0.97
C ARG A 117 -8.26 -13.05 0.52
N LYS A 118 -6.98 -12.83 0.89
CA LYS A 118 -6.54 -12.81 2.30
C LYS A 118 -7.17 -11.65 3.07
N ALA A 119 -7.33 -10.48 2.42
CA ALA A 119 -8.00 -9.33 3.00
C ALA A 119 -9.49 -9.62 3.27
N LYS A 120 -10.20 -10.24 2.32
CA LYS A 120 -11.59 -10.70 2.51
C LYS A 120 -11.69 -11.72 3.63
N ARG A 121 -10.82 -12.73 3.64
CA ARG A 121 -10.76 -13.77 4.68
C ARG A 121 -10.56 -13.17 6.07
N SER A 122 -9.59 -12.26 6.21
CA SER A 122 -9.31 -11.57 7.48
C SER A 122 -10.49 -10.72 7.96
N SER A 123 -11.17 -10.02 7.03
CA SER A 123 -12.38 -9.27 7.36
C SER A 123 -13.52 -10.19 7.83
N ALA A 124 -13.75 -11.30 7.11
CA ALA A 124 -14.78 -12.28 7.46
C ALA A 124 -14.53 -12.89 8.85
N MET A 125 -13.28 -13.27 9.13
CA MET A 125 -12.85 -13.80 10.43
C MET A 125 -13.10 -12.79 11.56
N GLY A 126 -12.74 -11.52 11.36
CA GLY A 126 -12.98 -10.47 12.35
C GLY A 126 -14.47 -10.23 12.64
N THR A 127 -15.30 -10.23 11.59
CA THR A 127 -16.75 -10.12 11.73
C THR A 127 -17.35 -11.33 12.44
N ALA A 128 -16.92 -12.55 12.09
CA ALA A 128 -17.37 -13.79 12.72
C ALA A 128 -17.00 -13.83 14.21
N LYS A 129 -15.74 -13.53 14.54
CA LYS A 129 -15.25 -13.47 15.92
C LYS A 129 -16.10 -12.52 16.77
N ARG A 130 -16.36 -11.31 16.29
CA ARG A 130 -17.19 -10.34 17.01
C ARG A 130 -18.62 -10.83 17.22
N LYS A 131 -19.22 -11.46 16.21
CA LYS A 131 -20.59 -12.01 16.31
C LYS A 131 -20.67 -13.14 17.34
N PHE A 132 -19.76 -14.12 17.25
CA PHE A 132 -19.72 -15.24 18.19
C PHE A 132 -19.39 -14.79 19.61
N GLU A 133 -18.49 -13.84 19.79
CA GLU A 133 -18.19 -13.27 21.10
C GLU A 133 -19.42 -12.63 21.76
N ILE A 134 -20.22 -11.87 20.99
CA ILE A 134 -21.48 -11.29 21.49
C ILE A 134 -22.47 -12.40 21.86
N GLN A 135 -22.61 -13.43 21.03
CA GLN A 135 -23.54 -14.53 21.28
C GLN A 135 -23.15 -15.34 22.53
N LEU A 136 -21.88 -15.71 22.66
CA LEU A 136 -21.38 -16.47 23.81
C LEU A 136 -21.51 -15.69 25.11
N ARG A 137 -21.20 -14.38 25.10
CA ARG A 137 -21.41 -13.52 26.28
C ARG A 137 -22.88 -13.42 26.68
N ARG A 138 -23.80 -13.35 25.71
CA ARG A 138 -25.25 -13.33 25.97
C ARG A 138 -25.77 -14.66 26.52
N ALA A 139 -25.19 -15.77 26.07
CA ALA A 139 -25.53 -17.11 26.55
C ALA A 139 -24.92 -17.44 27.92
N GLY A 140 -23.97 -16.64 28.41
CA GLY A 140 -23.23 -16.95 29.64
C GLY A 140 -22.15 -18.03 29.47
N GLU A 141 -21.91 -18.51 28.24
CA GLU A 141 -20.99 -19.59 27.91
C GLU A 141 -19.65 -19.08 27.37
N PHE A 142 -19.25 -17.87 27.74
CA PHE A 142 -18.04 -17.26 27.19
C PHE A 142 -16.79 -17.98 27.68
N THR A 143 -16.21 -18.78 26.79
CA THR A 143 -14.86 -19.32 26.93
C THR A 143 -14.07 -19.06 25.64
N GLU A 144 -12.77 -18.81 25.78
CA GLU A 144 -11.90 -18.58 24.62
C GLU A 144 -11.84 -19.80 23.68
N ALA A 145 -11.91 -21.01 24.25
CA ALA A 145 -11.93 -22.25 23.50
C ALA A 145 -13.21 -22.39 22.64
N ALA A 146 -14.38 -22.06 23.20
CA ALA A 146 -15.64 -22.08 22.45
C ALA A 146 -15.64 -21.04 21.32
N LEU A 147 -15.15 -19.82 21.60
CA LEU A 147 -15.02 -18.78 20.58
C LEU A 147 -14.09 -19.22 19.44
N LYS A 148 -12.92 -19.78 19.79
CA LYS A 148 -11.95 -20.26 18.81
C LYS A 148 -12.54 -21.34 17.91
N LYS A 149 -13.19 -22.35 18.49
CA LYS A 149 -13.82 -23.44 17.74
C LYS A 149 -14.85 -22.92 16.73
N LEU A 150 -15.75 -22.04 17.17
CA LEU A 150 -16.78 -21.45 16.29
C LEU A 150 -16.19 -20.60 15.16
N VAL A 151 -15.12 -19.85 15.45
CA VAL A 151 -14.42 -19.08 14.42
C VAL A 151 -13.72 -20.02 13.43
N ASP A 152 -13.02 -21.05 13.90
CA ASP A 152 -12.30 -21.99 13.05
C ASP A 152 -13.26 -22.76 12.12
N ASP A 153 -14.38 -23.26 12.65
CA ASP A 153 -15.43 -23.94 11.87
C ASP A 153 -15.99 -22.99 10.78
N LYS A 154 -16.28 -21.74 11.14
CA LYS A 154 -16.79 -20.75 10.18
C LYS A 154 -15.76 -20.36 9.12
N MET A 155 -14.49 -20.33 9.49
CA MET A 155 -13.41 -20.03 8.54
C MET A 155 -13.13 -21.21 7.60
N ALA A 156 -13.27 -22.45 8.07
CA ALA A 156 -13.20 -23.64 7.23
C ALA A 156 -14.33 -23.63 6.17
N GLU A 157 -15.57 -23.34 6.58
CA GLU A 157 -16.70 -23.17 5.66
C GLU A 157 -16.46 -22.02 4.67
N TRP A 158 -15.88 -20.91 5.12
CA TRP A 158 -15.56 -19.79 4.23
C TRP A 158 -14.50 -20.17 3.19
N ASP A 159 -13.46 -20.92 3.60
CA ASP A 159 -12.37 -21.36 2.73
C ASP A 159 -12.83 -22.38 1.66
N LEU A 160 -13.86 -23.18 1.95
CA LEU A 160 -14.49 -24.08 0.97
C LEU A 160 -15.30 -23.32 -0.09
N ASN A 161 -15.87 -22.16 0.27
CA ASN A 161 -16.78 -21.39 -0.58
C ASN A 161 -16.10 -20.27 -1.40
N ASN A 162 -14.79 -20.03 -1.24
CA ASN A 162 -14.04 -18.91 -1.87
C ASN A 162 -12.64 -19.32 -2.33
#